data_AF-A0A6A6ESN7-F1
#
_entry.id   AF-A0A6A6ESN7-F1
#
_cell.length_a   1.000
_cell.length_b   1.000
_cell.length_c   1.000
_cell.angle_alpha   90.00
_cell.angle_beta   90.00
_cell.angle_gamma   90.00
#
_symmetry.space_group_name_H-M   'P 1'
#
loop_
_entity.id
_entity.type
_entity.pdbx_description
1 polymer ?
#
loop_
_entity_poly.entity_id
_entity_poly.type
_entity_poly.pdbx_seq_one_letter_code
_entity_poly.pdbx_strand_id
1 'polypeptide(L)'
;MDAYVSRKRRRISGPEKVRTPEPEPDIQGANKDVEEESTDFKLAVLASLHPNHNEETLLEALLISDGSVEMASDALKYDSTISPRKKQVIGYQSSLSSYRIGPAENGGPAKKTLTKKGKTVHLYTPEDIEAHTPCSMIHNFLPPEEADVLLQELLDESPTYQRGTFKLFDKVVTSKSTFCFYVDSWDEAERQKTEYIYDGKKVDDVRRSLPWMRKISIKVQEAVNLEIQRRIRDFYPGGKKLKYQSPDPWKPNTAFVNCYDGPKENVGYHSDQLTYLGPRAVIGSLSLGVAREFRVRKMVAEDDEYRKSDGSLADAQGQISIHLPHNSLLVMHAEMQEEWKHSIAAAQAIDPHPIAKNKRLNITYRCYKENLHPKFTPKCKCGVPTVLRCVQRRKGTRGRYMWMCHADYVPGQEGCSFFQWAEFDEDGEPPWAQKTKGERDKEGMRKEEV
;
A
#
# COMPACT_ATOMS: atom_id res chain seq x y z
N MET A 1 -2.97 -10.24 -52.91
CA MET A 1 -3.60 -10.36 -54.24
C MET A 1 -5.00 -10.88 -54.01
N ASP A 2 -5.95 -9.99 -54.27
CA ASP A 2 -7.38 -10.07 -53.96
C ASP A 2 -8.13 -11.19 -54.69
N ALA A 3 -9.19 -11.69 -54.06
CA ALA A 3 -10.35 -12.23 -54.76
C ALA A 3 -11.62 -12.01 -53.92
N TYR A 4 -12.21 -10.84 -54.10
CA TYR A 4 -13.58 -10.50 -53.74
C TYR A 4 -14.51 -10.95 -54.89
N VAL A 5 -15.56 -11.73 -54.62
CA VAL A 5 -16.78 -11.70 -55.45
C VAL A 5 -18.01 -11.83 -54.57
N SER A 6 -18.95 -10.93 -54.84
CA SER A 6 -20.11 -10.55 -54.04
C SER A 6 -21.42 -11.00 -54.73
N ARG A 7 -22.51 -10.95 -53.94
CA ARG A 7 -23.94 -10.78 -54.31
C ARG A 7 -24.81 -12.02 -54.53
N LYS A 8 -25.73 -12.25 -53.58
CA LYS A 8 -27.03 -12.92 -53.79
C LYS A 8 -28.15 -11.87 -53.90
N ARG A 9 -29.03 -12.04 -54.89
CA ARG A 9 -30.29 -11.28 -55.09
C ARG A 9 -31.48 -12.00 -54.43
N ARG A 10 -32.38 -11.18 -53.87
CA ARG A 10 -33.77 -11.41 -53.37
C ARG A 10 -34.70 -11.84 -54.54
N ARG A 11 -35.89 -12.45 -54.42
CA ARG A 11 -37.11 -12.19 -53.60
C ARG A 11 -38.15 -13.27 -53.99
N ILE A 12 -39.20 -13.56 -53.19
CA ILE A 12 -40.65 -13.30 -53.44
C ILE A 12 -41.47 -13.93 -52.29
N SER A 13 -42.59 -13.30 -51.95
CA SER A 13 -43.45 -13.51 -50.77
C SER A 13 -44.94 -13.70 -51.13
N GLY A 14 -45.65 -14.49 -50.31
CA GLY A 14 -47.11 -14.43 -50.05
C GLY A 14 -47.90 -15.73 -50.30
N PRO A 15 -49.08 -15.99 -49.67
CA PRO A 15 -49.89 -15.14 -48.77
C PRO A 15 -50.33 -15.76 -47.42
N GLU A 16 -50.96 -14.92 -46.57
CA GLU A 16 -51.47 -15.14 -45.20
C GLU A 16 -52.74 -16.01 -45.08
N LYS A 17 -52.95 -16.62 -43.89
CA LYS A 17 -54.28 -16.87 -43.26
C LYS A 17 -54.16 -17.00 -41.72
N VAL A 18 -55.28 -16.73 -41.04
CA VAL A 18 -55.49 -16.13 -39.69
C VAL A 18 -55.83 -17.16 -38.56
N ARG A 19 -55.29 -16.91 -37.32
CA ARG A 19 -55.71 -17.11 -35.88
C ARG A 19 -56.60 -18.33 -35.46
N THR A 20 -56.63 -18.95 -34.25
CA THR A 20 -55.99 -19.02 -32.88
C THR A 20 -56.72 -20.20 -32.12
N PRO A 21 -56.57 -20.50 -30.80
CA PRO A 21 -55.41 -20.90 -29.95
C PRO A 21 -55.68 -22.19 -29.09
N GLU A 22 -54.66 -22.70 -28.36
CA GLU A 22 -54.66 -23.47 -27.07
C GLU A 22 -53.47 -24.47 -26.97
N PRO A 23 -53.04 -24.95 -25.79
CA PRO A 23 -52.80 -24.30 -24.48
C PRO A 23 -51.35 -24.53 -23.96
N GLU A 24 -50.98 -23.84 -22.87
CA GLU A 24 -49.65 -23.84 -22.22
C GLU A 24 -49.23 -25.15 -21.54
N PRO A 25 -47.91 -25.34 -21.31
CA PRO A 25 -47.46 -25.83 -20.02
C PRO A 25 -46.33 -25.00 -19.38
N ASP A 26 -46.61 -24.57 -18.15
CA ASP A 26 -45.80 -24.55 -16.92
C ASP A 26 -44.26 -24.53 -17.04
N ILE A 27 -43.66 -23.41 -16.64
CA ILE A 27 -42.24 -23.32 -16.25
C ILE A 27 -42.15 -22.68 -14.87
N GLN A 28 -42.24 -23.50 -13.83
CA GLN A 28 -41.60 -23.22 -12.55
C GLN A 28 -40.08 -23.37 -12.71
N GLY A 29 -39.34 -22.26 -12.62
CA GLY A 29 -37.88 -22.30 -12.55
C GLY A 29 -37.18 -21.04 -13.07
N ALA A 30 -37.42 -19.89 -12.45
CA ALA A 30 -36.57 -18.71 -12.67
C ALA A 30 -35.73 -18.45 -11.40
N ASN A 31 -34.48 -18.92 -11.44
CA ASN A 31 -33.41 -18.41 -10.59
C ASN A 31 -33.27 -16.90 -10.84
N LYS A 32 -33.39 -16.10 -9.78
CA LYS A 32 -33.02 -14.69 -9.77
C LYS A 32 -31.50 -14.58 -9.73
N ASP A 33 -30.87 -14.59 -10.90
CA ASP A 33 -29.56 -13.96 -11.07
C ASP A 33 -29.82 -12.47 -11.25
N VAL A 34 -29.54 -11.69 -10.20
CA VAL A 34 -29.53 -10.23 -10.27
C VAL A 34 -28.27 -9.84 -11.02
N GLU A 35 -28.40 -9.51 -12.31
CA GLU A 35 -27.35 -8.80 -13.03
C GLU A 35 -27.06 -7.50 -12.27
N GLU A 36 -25.83 -7.34 -11.76
CA GLU A 36 -25.36 -6.07 -11.21
C GLU A 36 -25.31 -5.05 -12.37
N GLU A 37 -26.37 -4.28 -12.54
CA GLU A 37 -26.47 -3.23 -13.56
C GLU A 37 -25.29 -2.24 -13.45
N SER A 38 -24.75 -1.83 -14.59
CA SER A 38 -23.64 -0.87 -14.67
C SER A 38 -23.98 0.47 -14.00
N THR A 39 -23.01 1.10 -13.35
CA THR A 39 -23.16 2.44 -12.74
C THR A 39 -23.72 3.46 -13.73
N ASP A 40 -23.28 3.43 -15.00
CA ASP A 40 -23.77 4.34 -16.04
C ASP A 40 -25.27 4.15 -16.32
N PHE A 41 -25.75 2.90 -16.25
CA PHE A 41 -27.16 2.59 -16.39
C PHE A 41 -27.95 3.12 -15.20
N LYS A 42 -27.45 2.90 -13.98
CA LYS A 42 -28.08 3.39 -12.74
C LYS A 42 -28.14 4.92 -12.68
N LEU A 43 -27.10 5.60 -13.16
CA LEU A 43 -27.07 7.06 -13.31
C LEU A 43 -28.07 7.54 -14.36
N ALA A 44 -28.18 6.86 -15.50
CA ALA A 44 -29.18 7.20 -16.51
C ALA A 44 -30.62 7.02 -15.99
N VAL A 45 -30.87 5.98 -15.19
CA VAL A 45 -32.17 5.76 -14.53
C VAL A 45 -32.45 6.88 -13.52
N LEU A 46 -31.49 7.24 -12.67
CA LEU A 46 -31.64 8.35 -11.73
C LEU A 46 -31.84 9.71 -12.44
N ALA A 47 -31.11 9.97 -13.52
CA ALA A 47 -31.26 11.20 -14.31
C ALA A 47 -32.65 11.30 -14.95
N SER A 48 -33.24 10.17 -15.33
CA SER A 48 -34.62 10.09 -15.81
C SER A 48 -35.65 10.37 -14.70
N LEU A 49 -35.42 9.83 -13.49
CA LEU A 49 -36.30 9.99 -12.34
C LEU A 49 -36.19 11.37 -11.67
N HIS A 50 -35.03 12.01 -11.76
CA HIS A 50 -34.68 13.26 -11.09
C HIS A 50 -34.04 14.28 -12.05
N PRO A 51 -34.77 14.76 -13.08
CA PRO A 51 -34.21 15.59 -14.15
C PRO A 51 -33.69 16.97 -13.70
N ASN A 52 -34.01 17.39 -12.48
CA ASN A 52 -33.57 18.67 -11.90
C ASN A 52 -32.21 18.59 -11.18
N HIS A 53 -31.61 17.40 -11.10
CA HIS A 53 -30.32 17.18 -10.44
C HIS A 53 -29.22 16.93 -11.49
N ASN A 54 -28.02 17.45 -11.23
CA ASN A 54 -26.87 17.21 -12.10
C ASN A 54 -26.26 15.81 -11.86
N GLU A 55 -25.47 15.35 -12.81
CA GLU A 55 -24.84 14.01 -12.78
C GLU A 55 -23.99 13.78 -11.51
N GLU A 56 -23.32 14.81 -11.02
CA GLU A 56 -22.49 14.76 -9.81
C GLU A 56 -23.34 14.47 -8.55
N THR A 57 -24.51 15.11 -8.43
CA THR A 57 -25.45 14.88 -7.32
C THR A 57 -26.10 13.50 -7.40
N LEU A 58 -26.39 13.03 -8.62
CA LEU A 58 -26.95 11.69 -8.84
C LEU A 58 -25.94 10.59 -8.51
N LEU A 59 -24.67 10.79 -8.85
CA LEU A 59 -23.59 9.89 -8.49
C LEU A 59 -23.37 9.86 -6.98
N GLU A 60 -23.39 11.01 -6.32
CA GLU A 60 -23.30 11.11 -4.86
C GLU A 60 -24.45 10.38 -4.16
N ALA A 61 -25.70 10.56 -4.61
CA ALA A 61 -26.85 9.85 -4.09
C ALA A 61 -26.76 8.32 -4.30
N LEU A 62 -26.24 7.89 -5.45
CA LEU A 62 -26.03 6.47 -5.75
C LEU A 62 -24.94 5.85 -4.87
N LEU A 63 -23.86 6.60 -4.60
CA LEU A 63 -22.78 6.19 -3.71
C LEU A 63 -23.25 6.08 -2.25
N ILE A 64 -24.05 7.04 -1.76
CA ILE A 64 -24.67 7.01 -0.42
C ILE A 64 -25.57 5.77 -0.27
N SER A 65 -26.16 5.33 -1.37
CA SER A 65 -27.16 4.26 -1.41
C SER A 65 -26.59 2.88 -1.75
N ASP A 66 -25.26 2.70 -1.64
CA ASP A 66 -24.55 1.44 -1.97
C ASP A 66 -24.91 0.89 -3.35
N GLY A 67 -25.13 1.79 -4.32
CA GLY A 67 -25.50 1.42 -5.69
C GLY A 67 -26.97 1.03 -5.90
N SER A 68 -27.86 1.22 -4.92
CA SER A 68 -29.32 1.07 -5.10
C SER A 68 -29.93 2.34 -5.69
N VAL A 69 -30.61 2.19 -6.83
CA VAL A 69 -31.33 3.27 -7.50
C VAL A 69 -32.56 3.68 -6.70
N GLU A 70 -33.24 2.73 -6.05
CA GLU A 70 -34.44 3.00 -5.26
C GLU A 70 -34.10 3.88 -4.05
N MET A 71 -33.09 3.50 -3.28
CA MET A 71 -32.64 4.26 -2.10
C MET A 71 -32.08 5.63 -2.49
N ALA A 72 -31.33 5.72 -3.60
CA ALA A 72 -30.80 6.99 -4.09
C ALA A 72 -31.93 7.92 -4.55
N SER A 73 -32.94 7.37 -5.22
CA SER A 73 -34.12 8.11 -5.67
C SER A 73 -34.94 8.64 -4.49
N ASP A 74 -35.07 7.87 -3.41
CA ASP A 74 -35.77 8.32 -2.21
C ASP A 74 -35.00 9.39 -1.44
N ALA A 75 -33.66 9.30 -1.38
CA ALA A 75 -32.82 10.34 -0.79
C ALA A 75 -32.96 11.70 -1.53
N LEU A 76 -33.06 11.66 -2.86
CA LEU A 76 -33.22 12.84 -3.71
C LEU A 76 -34.60 13.52 -3.61
N LYS A 77 -35.63 12.84 -3.07
CA LYS A 77 -36.97 13.41 -2.90
C LYS A 77 -37.10 14.35 -1.70
N TYR A 78 -36.22 14.24 -0.70
CA TYR A 78 -36.44 14.84 0.62
C TYR A 78 -35.43 15.92 1.02
N ASP A 79 -34.43 16.27 0.20
CA ASP A 79 -33.43 17.25 0.60
C ASP A 79 -33.19 18.38 -0.42
N SER A 80 -33.23 19.62 0.07
CA SER A 80 -33.00 20.86 -0.68
C SER A 80 -31.59 21.43 -0.45
N THR A 81 -30.66 20.66 0.15
CA THR A 81 -29.41 21.21 0.72
C THR A 81 -28.10 20.71 0.13
N ILE A 82 -28.08 20.23 -1.12
CA ILE A 82 -26.81 19.94 -1.83
C ILE A 82 -26.40 21.20 -2.62
N SER A 83 -25.63 22.07 -1.97
CA SER A 83 -25.04 23.24 -2.62
C SER A 83 -23.82 22.83 -3.47
N PRO A 84 -23.66 23.33 -4.72
CA PRO A 84 -22.54 22.95 -5.57
C PRO A 84 -21.24 23.54 -4.99
N ARG A 85 -20.31 22.68 -4.54
CA ARG A 85 -18.96 23.10 -4.13
C ARG A 85 -18.01 23.05 -5.34
N LYS A 86 -17.08 24.01 -5.36
CA LYS A 86 -16.07 24.25 -6.39
C LYS A 86 -15.26 22.99 -6.76
N LYS A 87 -14.92 22.87 -8.05
CA LYS A 87 -14.02 21.87 -8.67
C LYS A 87 -13.07 21.19 -7.67
N GLN A 88 -13.38 19.95 -7.31
CA GLN A 88 -12.49 19.09 -6.53
C GLN A 88 -11.29 18.65 -7.37
N VAL A 89 -10.14 18.55 -6.71
CA VAL A 89 -8.98 17.83 -7.25
C VAL A 89 -9.25 16.33 -7.09
N ILE A 90 -9.04 15.56 -8.15
CA ILE A 90 -9.37 14.14 -8.26
C ILE A 90 -8.59 13.33 -7.20
N GLY A 91 -9.30 12.50 -6.43
CA GLY A 91 -8.72 11.59 -5.41
C GLY A 91 -9.03 11.93 -3.96
N TYR A 92 -9.71 13.03 -3.69
CA TYR A 92 -10.17 13.42 -2.34
C TYR A 92 -11.66 13.10 -2.18
N GLN A 93 -12.01 12.01 -1.48
CA GLN A 93 -13.39 11.67 -1.14
C GLN A 93 -13.70 11.94 0.34
N SER A 94 -14.98 12.18 0.66
CA SER A 94 -15.49 12.42 2.02
C SER A 94 -15.45 11.16 2.90
N SER A 95 -15.37 11.35 4.23
CA SER A 95 -15.16 10.29 5.23
C SER A 95 -16.27 9.23 5.23
N LEU A 96 -15.92 7.98 5.56
CA LEU A 96 -16.88 6.91 5.83
C LEU A 96 -17.84 7.24 6.99
N SER A 97 -17.45 8.14 7.90
CA SER A 97 -18.32 8.66 8.96
C SER A 97 -19.51 9.49 8.45
N SER A 98 -19.47 9.96 7.19
CA SER A 98 -20.62 10.58 6.51
C SER A 98 -21.75 9.57 6.22
N TYR A 99 -21.43 8.27 6.16
CA TYR A 99 -22.33 7.21 5.72
C TYR A 99 -23.06 6.55 6.90
N ARG A 100 -23.54 7.35 7.86
CA ARG A 100 -24.21 6.92 9.10
C ARG A 100 -25.09 5.65 8.93
N ILE A 101 -24.51 4.47 9.18
CA ILE A 101 -25.25 3.33 9.69
C ILE A 101 -25.38 3.60 11.18
N GLY A 102 -26.50 4.20 11.58
CA GLY A 102 -26.82 4.40 12.99
C GLY A 102 -26.84 3.07 13.74
N PRO A 103 -26.43 3.03 15.03
CA PRO A 103 -26.67 1.86 15.84
C PRO A 103 -28.18 1.69 16.02
N ALA A 104 -28.70 0.49 15.75
CA ALA A 104 -29.94 0.07 16.38
C ALA A 104 -29.70 0.13 17.90
N GLU A 105 -30.56 0.85 18.61
CA GLU A 105 -30.51 0.96 20.07
C GLU A 105 -30.46 -0.44 20.71
N ASN A 106 -29.47 -0.61 21.59
CA ASN A 106 -29.15 -1.77 22.45
C ASN A 106 -27.99 -2.67 21.99
N GLY A 107 -26.81 -2.41 22.57
CA GLY A 107 -25.66 -3.32 22.60
C GLY A 107 -24.34 -2.58 22.42
N GLY A 108 -23.42 -2.69 23.40
CA GLY A 108 -22.13 -1.98 23.44
C GLY A 108 -21.23 -2.18 22.21
N PRO A 109 -20.14 -1.41 22.07
CA PRO A 109 -19.39 -1.31 20.83
C PRO A 109 -18.52 -2.55 20.61
N ALA A 110 -19.11 -3.59 20.05
CA ALA A 110 -18.35 -4.61 19.35
C ALA A 110 -17.82 -3.96 18.05
N LYS A 111 -16.50 -3.76 17.94
CA LYS A 111 -15.84 -3.33 16.69
C LYS A 111 -16.18 -4.36 15.61
N LYS A 112 -17.16 -4.07 14.75
CA LYS A 112 -17.46 -4.90 13.58
C LYS A 112 -16.27 -4.85 12.62
N THR A 113 -15.82 -6.01 12.16
CA THR A 113 -14.73 -6.12 11.17
C THR A 113 -15.15 -5.42 9.87
N LEU A 114 -14.49 -4.31 9.52
CA LEU A 114 -14.83 -3.49 8.35
C LEU A 114 -14.72 -4.28 7.03
N THR A 115 -13.81 -5.24 7.00
CA THR A 115 -13.47 -6.03 5.83
C THR A 115 -14.26 -7.35 5.79
N LYS A 116 -14.97 -7.60 4.69
CA LYS A 116 -15.59 -8.90 4.38
C LYS A 116 -14.74 -9.68 3.38
N LYS A 117 -14.71 -11.01 3.50
CA LYS A 117 -13.98 -11.91 2.60
C LYS A 117 -14.28 -11.58 1.14
N GLY A 118 -13.24 -11.33 0.34
CA GLY A 118 -13.35 -11.08 -1.10
C GLY A 118 -13.70 -9.65 -1.54
N LYS A 119 -14.02 -8.72 -0.62
CA LYS A 119 -14.26 -7.31 -0.96
C LYS A 119 -13.09 -6.42 -0.51
N THR A 120 -12.62 -5.55 -1.40
CA THR A 120 -11.66 -4.50 -1.07
C THR A 120 -12.40 -3.35 -0.40
N VAL A 121 -11.95 -2.93 0.78
CA VAL A 121 -12.45 -1.71 1.40
C VAL A 121 -11.56 -0.56 0.96
N HIS A 122 -12.11 0.45 0.32
CA HIS A 122 -11.37 1.63 -0.09
C HIS A 122 -11.48 2.71 0.99
N LEU A 123 -10.33 3.21 1.44
CA LEU A 123 -10.23 4.29 2.42
C LEU A 123 -9.63 5.52 1.75
N TYR A 124 -10.21 6.68 2.06
CA TYR A 124 -9.87 7.94 1.42
C TYR A 124 -9.44 8.99 2.44
N THR A 125 -10.06 9.02 3.62
CA THR A 125 -9.75 10.04 4.64
C THR A 125 -8.68 9.56 5.62
N PRO A 126 -7.83 10.46 6.13
CA PRO A 126 -6.84 10.15 7.16
C PRO A 126 -7.46 9.46 8.39
N GLU A 127 -8.63 9.91 8.83
CA GLU A 127 -9.32 9.37 10.01
C GLU A 127 -9.69 7.89 9.81
N ASP A 128 -10.26 7.55 8.65
CA ASP A 128 -10.65 6.16 8.36
C ASP A 128 -9.42 5.26 8.22
N ILE A 129 -8.36 5.76 7.59
CA ILE A 129 -7.10 5.02 7.41
C ILE A 129 -6.50 4.67 8.77
N GLU A 130 -6.42 5.64 9.67
CA GLU A 130 -5.81 5.47 10.98
C GLU A 130 -6.60 4.59 11.92
N ALA A 131 -7.93 4.60 11.80
CA ALA A 131 -8.83 3.77 12.58
C ALA A 131 -8.74 2.29 12.21
N HIS A 132 -8.41 1.97 10.95
CA HIS A 132 -8.47 0.60 10.41
C HIS A 132 -7.12 0.01 10.04
N THR A 133 -6.06 0.82 9.98
CA THR A 133 -4.73 0.41 9.57
C THR A 133 -3.67 0.99 10.51
N PRO A 134 -2.44 0.46 10.49
CA PRO A 134 -1.31 1.05 11.18
C PRO A 134 -0.63 2.16 10.37
N CYS A 135 -1.41 2.87 9.55
CA CYS A 135 -0.89 3.95 8.71
C CYS A 135 -1.55 5.26 9.10
N SER A 136 -0.81 6.35 8.93
CA SER A 136 -1.31 7.73 8.94
C SER A 136 -1.04 8.37 7.60
N MET A 137 -1.91 9.27 7.14
CA MET A 137 -1.72 9.97 5.87
C MET A 137 -1.84 11.47 6.04
N ILE A 138 -0.86 12.19 5.52
CA ILE A 138 -0.84 13.65 5.43
C ILE A 138 -0.96 14.03 3.95
N HIS A 139 -2.09 14.61 3.59
CA HIS A 139 -2.34 15.12 2.24
C HIS A 139 -1.67 16.47 2.02
N ASN A 140 -1.35 16.77 0.75
CA ASN A 140 -0.70 18.02 0.35
C ASN A 140 0.49 18.35 1.26
N PHE A 141 1.31 17.33 1.53
CA PHE A 141 2.32 17.38 2.57
C PHE A 141 3.31 18.53 2.38
N LEU A 142 3.75 18.72 1.13
CA LEU A 142 4.63 19.83 0.75
C LEU A 142 3.83 21.01 0.21
N PRO A 143 4.35 22.24 0.32
CA PRO A 143 3.89 23.34 -0.52
C PRO A 143 3.92 22.93 -2.01
N PRO A 144 2.92 23.31 -2.83
CA PRO A 144 2.84 22.86 -4.23
C PRO A 144 4.12 23.09 -5.04
N GLU A 145 4.75 24.26 -4.88
CA GLU A 145 6.01 24.58 -5.57
C GLU A 145 7.15 23.63 -5.19
N GLU A 146 7.26 23.23 -3.92
CA GLU A 146 8.28 22.29 -3.49
C GLU A 146 7.99 20.87 -3.99
N ALA A 147 6.70 20.47 -4.04
CA ALA A 147 6.28 19.19 -4.58
C ALA A 147 6.59 19.07 -6.07
N ASP A 148 6.33 20.13 -6.84
CA ASP A 148 6.59 20.18 -8.28
C ASP A 148 8.10 20.15 -8.58
N VAL A 149 8.90 20.91 -7.83
CA VAL A 149 10.37 20.91 -8.03
C VAL A 149 10.99 19.56 -7.65
N LEU A 150 10.58 18.96 -6.53
CA LEU A 150 11.02 17.61 -6.16
C LEU A 150 10.58 16.58 -7.22
N LEU A 151 9.34 16.69 -7.71
CA LEU A 151 8.84 15.81 -8.75
C LEU A 151 9.67 15.93 -10.05
N GLN A 152 10.01 17.15 -10.47
CA GLN A 152 10.83 17.36 -11.65
C GLN A 152 12.24 16.79 -11.47
N GLU A 153 12.89 17.04 -10.32
CA GLU A 153 14.21 16.49 -9.99
C GLU A 153 14.23 14.96 -10.09
N LEU A 154 13.19 14.30 -9.58
CA LEU A 154 13.05 12.85 -9.67
C LEU A 154 12.70 12.35 -11.07
N LEU A 155 11.88 13.09 -11.83
CA LEU A 155 11.54 12.74 -13.20
C LEU A 155 12.76 12.77 -14.10
N ASP A 156 13.66 13.74 -13.92
CA ASP A 156 14.90 13.87 -14.67
C ASP A 156 15.85 12.69 -14.39
N GLU A 157 15.89 12.20 -13.14
CA GLU A 157 16.69 11.04 -12.74
C GLU A 157 16.08 9.69 -13.15
N SER A 158 14.75 9.58 -13.15
CA SER A 158 14.02 8.31 -13.31
C SER A 158 14.35 7.46 -14.57
N PRO A 159 14.77 8.03 -15.73
CA PRO A 159 15.17 7.22 -16.89
C PRO A 159 16.39 6.34 -16.62
N THR A 160 17.20 6.67 -15.61
CA THR A 160 18.40 5.91 -15.23
C THR A 160 18.11 4.77 -14.25
N TYR A 161 16.87 4.67 -13.74
CA TYR A 161 16.50 3.69 -12.73
C TYR A 161 16.43 2.28 -13.31
N GLN A 162 16.75 1.29 -12.49
CA GLN A 162 16.88 -0.10 -12.93
C GLN A 162 15.79 -0.98 -12.34
N ARG A 163 15.55 -2.13 -12.99
CA ARG A 163 14.68 -3.18 -12.44
C ARG A 163 15.53 -4.19 -11.69
N GLY A 164 15.12 -4.51 -10.46
CA GLY A 164 15.72 -5.61 -9.70
C GLY A 164 15.27 -6.98 -10.23
N THR A 165 16.13 -7.99 -10.06
CA THR A 165 15.78 -9.40 -10.31
C THR A 165 16.00 -10.24 -9.06
N PHE A 166 15.02 -11.07 -8.72
CA PHE A 166 15.04 -11.93 -7.53
C PHE A 166 14.39 -13.27 -7.84
N LYS A 167 14.65 -14.29 -7.02
CA LYS A 167 14.10 -15.63 -7.18
C LYS A 167 12.87 -15.80 -6.28
N LEU A 168 11.75 -16.24 -6.86
CA LEU A 168 10.51 -16.54 -6.14
C LEU A 168 9.98 -17.91 -6.60
N PHE A 169 9.86 -18.87 -5.67
CA PHE A 169 9.46 -20.27 -5.98
C PHE A 169 10.27 -20.89 -7.13
N ASP A 170 11.59 -20.79 -7.00
CA ASP A 170 12.57 -21.24 -8.01
C ASP A 170 12.54 -20.55 -9.38
N LYS A 171 11.72 -19.52 -9.54
CA LYS A 171 11.66 -18.72 -10.77
C LYS A 171 12.34 -17.38 -10.58
N VAL A 172 13.23 -17.03 -11.51
CA VAL A 172 13.78 -15.67 -11.58
C VAL A 172 12.68 -14.75 -12.10
N VAL A 173 12.32 -13.75 -11.30
CA VAL A 173 11.33 -12.73 -11.63
C VAL A 173 11.99 -11.36 -11.62
N THR A 174 11.43 -10.46 -12.41
CA THR A 174 11.90 -9.07 -12.51
C THR A 174 10.87 -8.14 -11.87
N SER A 175 11.32 -7.14 -11.12
CA SER A 175 10.43 -6.11 -10.59
C SER A 175 9.69 -5.40 -11.71
N LYS A 176 8.39 -5.16 -11.49
CA LYS A 176 7.54 -4.41 -12.43
C LYS A 176 7.66 -2.90 -12.29
N SER A 177 8.34 -2.37 -11.27
CA SER A 177 8.79 -0.97 -11.21
C SER A 177 10.29 -0.86 -11.41
N THR A 178 10.76 0.33 -11.80
CA THR A 178 12.18 0.69 -11.68
C THR A 178 12.43 1.39 -10.35
N PHE A 179 13.66 1.31 -9.84
CA PHE A 179 14.04 1.98 -8.61
C PHE A 179 15.50 2.46 -8.62
N CYS A 180 15.82 3.33 -7.67
CA CYS A 180 17.18 3.68 -7.27
C CYS A 180 17.25 3.82 -5.74
N PHE A 181 18.42 3.53 -5.17
CA PHE A 181 18.66 3.59 -3.74
C PHE A 181 19.53 4.81 -3.39
N TYR A 182 19.06 5.62 -2.44
CA TYR A 182 19.67 6.88 -2.04
C TYR A 182 20.03 6.91 -0.56
N VAL A 183 21.13 7.60 -0.24
CA VAL A 183 21.66 7.81 1.11
C VAL A 183 22.27 9.20 1.26
N ASP A 184 22.47 9.68 2.49
CA ASP A 184 22.75 11.11 2.70
C ASP A 184 24.22 11.52 2.50
N SER A 185 25.16 10.58 2.44
CA SER A 185 26.57 10.87 2.18
C SER A 185 27.20 9.92 1.16
N TRP A 186 28.30 10.37 0.53
CA TRP A 186 29.08 9.53 -0.37
C TRP A 186 29.71 8.34 0.36
N ASP A 187 30.17 8.55 1.59
CA ASP A 187 30.72 7.48 2.45
C ASP A 187 29.66 6.45 2.80
N GLU A 188 28.42 6.86 3.06
CA GLU A 188 27.30 5.92 3.21
C GLU A 188 26.97 5.21 1.91
N ALA A 189 27.07 5.88 0.75
CA ALA A 189 26.77 5.25 -0.53
C ALA A 189 27.77 4.14 -0.83
N GLU A 190 29.06 4.40 -0.59
CA GLU A 190 30.10 3.40 -0.75
C GLU A 190 29.95 2.25 0.25
N ARG A 191 29.69 2.55 1.53
CA ARG A 191 29.42 1.51 2.54
C ARG A 191 28.20 0.66 2.19
N GLN A 192 27.13 1.26 1.68
CA GLN A 192 25.92 0.54 1.28
C GLN A 192 26.15 -0.33 0.05
N LYS A 193 26.91 0.14 -0.95
CA LYS A 193 27.34 -0.69 -2.08
C LYS A 193 28.18 -1.88 -1.65
N THR A 194 29.11 -1.65 -0.72
CA THR A 194 30.16 -2.62 -0.42
C THR A 194 29.78 -3.60 0.68
N GLU A 195 28.99 -3.18 1.67
CA GLU A 195 28.75 -3.93 2.90
C GLU A 195 27.31 -4.44 3.07
N TYR A 196 26.32 -3.80 2.44
CA TYR A 196 24.91 -4.14 2.63
C TYR A 196 24.40 -5.10 1.55
N ILE A 197 23.52 -6.00 1.97
CA ILE A 197 22.87 -7.00 1.13
C ILE A 197 21.35 -6.87 1.23
N TYR A 198 20.70 -6.82 0.07
CA TYR A 198 19.26 -6.68 -0.15
C TYR A 198 18.77 -7.81 -1.04
N ASP A 199 17.72 -8.52 -0.62
CA ASP A 199 17.19 -9.69 -1.35
C ASP A 199 18.32 -10.69 -1.74
N GLY A 200 19.34 -10.80 -0.89
CA GLY A 200 20.50 -11.67 -1.07
C GLY A 200 21.59 -11.15 -2.02
N LYS A 201 21.45 -9.96 -2.60
CA LYS A 201 22.48 -9.34 -3.46
C LYS A 201 22.90 -7.96 -2.97
N LYS A 202 24.09 -7.50 -3.41
CA LYS A 202 24.46 -6.09 -3.26
C LYS A 202 23.61 -5.24 -4.22
N VAL A 203 23.30 -4.02 -3.81
CA VAL A 203 22.69 -3.03 -4.71
C VAL A 203 23.84 -2.29 -5.38
N ASP A 204 23.96 -2.46 -6.69
CA ASP A 204 25.07 -1.90 -7.46
C ASP A 204 24.95 -0.38 -7.60
N ASP A 205 23.72 0.12 -7.71
CA ASP A 205 23.40 1.54 -7.89
C ASP A 205 22.85 2.18 -6.61
N VAL A 206 23.78 2.59 -5.75
CA VAL A 206 23.50 3.46 -4.59
C VAL A 206 24.05 4.85 -4.86
N ARG A 207 23.21 5.86 -4.66
CA ARG A 207 23.53 7.25 -4.96
C ARG A 207 23.41 8.11 -3.71
N ARG A 208 24.04 9.27 -3.74
CA ARG A 208 23.78 10.30 -2.74
C ARG A 208 22.40 10.92 -3.02
N SER A 209 21.61 11.13 -1.96
CA SER A 209 20.34 11.85 -2.01
C SER A 209 20.49 13.15 -2.80
N LEU A 210 19.55 13.37 -3.73
CA LEU A 210 19.50 14.56 -4.57
C LEU A 210 19.26 15.83 -3.73
N PRO A 211 19.61 17.03 -4.23
CA PRO A 211 19.47 18.28 -3.48
C PRO A 211 18.08 18.49 -2.86
N TRP A 212 17.00 18.37 -3.64
CA TRP A 212 15.65 18.53 -3.11
C TRP A 212 15.22 17.36 -2.25
N MET A 213 15.58 16.13 -2.61
CA MET A 213 15.35 14.96 -1.74
C MET A 213 15.92 15.16 -0.33
N ARG A 214 17.15 15.70 -0.22
CA ARG A 214 17.82 15.98 1.07
C ARG A 214 17.16 17.12 1.83
N LYS A 215 16.73 18.17 1.12
CA LYS A 215 16.01 19.29 1.75
C LYS A 215 14.66 18.82 2.32
N ILE A 216 13.94 17.98 1.57
CA ILE A 216 12.63 17.46 1.97
C ILE A 216 12.73 16.36 3.03
N SER A 217 13.83 15.59 3.09
CA SER A 217 14.00 14.56 4.12
C SER A 217 13.95 15.13 5.54
N ILE A 218 14.38 16.38 5.75
CA ILE A 218 14.27 17.08 7.04
C ILE A 218 12.80 17.29 7.42
N LYS A 219 11.97 17.77 6.50
CA LYS A 219 10.52 17.95 6.73
C LYS A 219 9.84 16.61 6.98
N VAL A 220 10.22 15.57 6.24
CA VAL A 220 9.70 14.21 6.44
C VAL A 220 10.11 13.68 7.81
N GLN A 221 11.35 13.92 8.25
CA GLN A 221 11.82 13.56 9.58
C GLN A 221 10.96 14.18 10.67
N GLU A 222 10.72 15.48 10.60
CA GLU A 222 9.90 16.20 11.58
C GLU A 222 8.46 15.65 11.60
N ALA A 223 7.83 15.50 10.44
CA ALA A 223 6.46 15.01 10.32
C ALA A 223 6.32 13.55 10.81
N VAL A 224 7.25 12.67 10.45
CA VAL A 224 7.22 11.26 10.90
C VAL A 224 7.42 11.19 12.41
N ASN A 225 8.34 11.95 12.99
CA ASN A 225 8.53 11.96 14.45
C ASN A 225 7.28 12.50 15.17
N LEU A 226 6.64 13.55 14.65
CA LEU A 226 5.39 14.06 15.21
C LEU A 226 4.28 12.99 15.16
N GLU A 227 4.15 12.30 14.03
CA GLU A 227 3.18 11.22 13.86
C GLU A 227 3.47 10.02 14.77
N ILE A 228 4.74 9.67 15.01
CA ILE A 228 5.11 8.63 15.99
C ILE A 228 4.60 9.01 17.38
N GLN A 229 4.87 10.24 17.83
CA GLN A 229 4.44 10.70 19.16
C GLN A 229 2.92 10.75 19.26
N ARG A 230 2.23 11.24 18.23
CA ARG A 230 0.77 11.28 18.16
C ARG A 230 0.18 9.87 18.22
N ARG A 231 0.70 8.94 17.41
CA ARG A 231 0.23 7.55 17.37
C ARG A 231 0.39 6.86 18.72
N ILE A 232 1.54 7.04 19.38
CA ILE A 232 1.78 6.51 20.72
C ILE A 232 0.74 7.04 21.71
N ARG A 233 0.53 8.36 21.73
CA ARG A 233 -0.38 9.01 22.67
C ARG A 233 -1.84 8.59 22.46
N ASP A 234 -2.29 8.57 21.21
CA ASP A 234 -3.72 8.51 20.88
C ASP A 234 -4.22 7.08 20.56
N PHE A 235 -3.34 6.20 20.07
CA PHE A 235 -3.73 4.85 19.60
C PHE A 235 -3.14 3.70 20.39
N TYR A 236 -1.97 3.88 21.05
CA TYR A 236 -1.32 2.77 21.73
C TYR A 236 -1.78 2.60 23.17
N PRO A 237 -1.79 1.35 23.70
CA PRO A 237 -2.27 1.07 25.04
C PRO A 237 -1.58 1.90 26.11
N GLY A 238 -2.37 2.70 26.84
CA GLY A 238 -1.88 3.54 27.93
C GLY A 238 -0.97 4.69 27.49
N GLY A 239 -1.00 5.09 26.21
CA GLY A 239 -0.16 6.18 25.71
C GLY A 239 1.32 5.84 25.66
N LYS A 240 1.67 4.55 25.57
CA LYS A 240 3.04 4.04 25.65
C LYS A 240 3.47 3.39 24.35
N LYS A 241 4.76 3.51 24.02
CA LYS A 241 5.37 2.83 22.88
C LYS A 241 5.18 1.32 22.98
N LEU A 242 5.12 0.65 21.83
CA LEU A 242 5.04 -0.80 21.77
C LEU A 242 6.35 -1.45 22.23
N LYS A 243 6.25 -2.71 22.67
CA LYS A 243 7.43 -3.56 22.89
C LYS A 243 8.25 -3.64 21.59
N TYR A 244 9.56 -3.50 21.72
CA TYR A 244 10.55 -3.45 20.65
C TYR A 244 10.55 -2.16 19.82
N GLN A 245 9.68 -1.19 20.12
CA GLN A 245 9.69 0.10 19.43
C GLN A 245 10.80 0.99 20.02
N SER A 246 11.65 1.51 19.14
CA SER A 246 12.70 2.45 19.53
C SER A 246 12.12 3.72 20.16
N PRO A 247 12.66 4.21 21.29
CA PRO A 247 12.33 5.52 21.83
C PRO A 247 13.09 6.66 21.14
N ASP A 248 14.18 6.35 20.42
CA ASP A 248 15.03 7.34 19.79
C ASP A 248 14.31 8.04 18.62
N PRO A 249 14.64 9.32 18.34
CA PRO A 249 14.10 10.03 17.18
C PRO A 249 14.36 9.26 15.88
N TRP A 250 13.32 9.11 15.07
CA TRP A 250 13.41 8.53 13.74
C TRP A 250 14.20 9.46 12.81
N LYS A 251 15.15 8.92 12.04
CA LYS A 251 15.98 9.68 11.10
C LYS A 251 16.00 9.01 9.73
N PRO A 252 15.58 9.67 8.65
CA PRO A 252 15.62 9.12 7.31
C PRO A 252 17.05 9.15 6.76
N ASN A 253 17.83 8.10 7.00
CA ASN A 253 19.21 7.99 6.52
C ASN A 253 19.34 7.19 5.21
N THR A 254 18.25 6.58 4.76
CA THR A 254 18.20 5.78 3.53
C THR A 254 16.85 5.99 2.85
N ALA A 255 16.81 5.96 1.51
CA ALA A 255 15.59 6.14 0.75
C ALA A 255 15.57 5.29 -0.53
N PHE A 256 14.47 4.57 -0.75
CA PHE A 256 14.20 3.89 -2.01
C PHE A 256 13.26 4.73 -2.86
N VAL A 257 13.70 5.18 -4.02
CA VAL A 257 12.83 5.86 -4.97
C VAL A 257 12.33 4.84 -5.99
N ASN A 258 11.02 4.64 -6.04
CA ASN A 258 10.37 3.76 -6.99
C ASN A 258 9.64 4.59 -8.05
N CYS A 259 9.83 4.24 -9.32
CA CYS A 259 9.08 4.79 -10.45
C CYS A 259 8.14 3.71 -11.00
N TYR A 260 6.86 4.04 -11.06
CA TYR A 260 5.82 3.24 -11.70
C TYR A 260 5.38 3.95 -12.98
N ASP A 261 5.81 3.42 -14.13
CA ASP A 261 5.51 3.96 -15.45
C ASP A 261 4.25 3.33 -16.03
N GLY A 262 3.11 3.95 -15.74
CA GLY A 262 1.81 3.52 -16.23
C GLY A 262 1.05 2.54 -15.32
N PRO A 263 -0.14 2.11 -15.76
CA PRO A 263 -1.12 1.43 -14.91
C PRO A 263 -0.73 -0.02 -14.56
N LYS A 264 0.07 -0.68 -15.40
CA LYS A 264 0.42 -2.09 -15.25
C LYS A 264 1.53 -2.35 -14.22
N GLU A 265 2.40 -1.36 -13.97
CA GLU A 265 3.50 -1.51 -13.03
C GLU A 265 2.99 -1.59 -11.60
N ASN A 266 3.53 -2.52 -10.82
CA ASN A 266 3.04 -2.83 -9.47
C ASN A 266 4.13 -3.45 -8.60
N VAL A 267 3.86 -3.54 -7.30
CA VAL A 267 4.64 -4.37 -6.37
C VAL A 267 3.68 -5.24 -5.57
N GLY A 268 3.95 -6.55 -5.52
CA GLY A 268 3.09 -7.52 -4.83
C GLY A 268 3.13 -7.36 -3.30
N TYR A 269 2.26 -8.10 -2.60
CA TYR A 269 2.18 -8.05 -1.15
C TYR A 269 3.48 -8.47 -0.46
N HIS A 270 4.07 -7.55 0.30
CA HIS A 270 5.30 -7.76 1.07
C HIS A 270 5.26 -7.00 2.40
N SER A 271 6.26 -7.24 3.23
CA SER A 271 6.62 -6.39 4.37
C SER A 271 8.06 -5.95 4.11
N ASP A 272 8.43 -4.76 4.57
CA ASP A 272 9.80 -4.27 4.41
C ASP A 272 10.79 -5.18 5.16
N GLN A 273 11.97 -5.39 4.58
CA GLN A 273 12.99 -6.25 5.18
C GLN A 273 13.56 -5.63 6.45
N LEU A 274 13.46 -6.35 7.57
CA LEU A 274 13.81 -5.83 8.88
C LEU A 274 15.30 -5.85 9.20
N THR A 275 16.15 -6.47 8.37
CA THR A 275 17.57 -6.74 8.68
C THR A 275 18.32 -5.54 9.23
N TYR A 276 18.19 -4.38 8.58
CA TYR A 276 18.88 -3.14 8.98
C TYR A 276 17.95 -2.12 9.66
N LEU A 277 16.63 -2.32 9.54
CA LEU A 277 15.60 -1.48 10.17
C LEU A 277 15.40 -1.84 11.65
N GLY A 278 15.50 -3.14 11.96
CA GLY A 278 15.17 -3.70 13.26
C GLY A 278 13.67 -3.94 13.46
N PRO A 279 13.31 -4.42 14.66
CA PRO A 279 11.93 -4.63 15.04
C PRO A 279 11.15 -3.31 15.12
N ARG A 280 9.84 -3.38 14.83
CA ARG A 280 8.88 -2.27 15.00
C ARG A 280 9.27 -1.00 14.26
N ALA A 281 9.84 -1.16 13.07
CA ALA A 281 10.35 -0.07 12.26
C ALA A 281 9.22 0.82 11.70
N VAL A 282 9.45 2.13 11.73
CA VAL A 282 8.58 3.14 11.12
C VAL A 282 9.15 3.54 9.76
N ILE A 283 8.27 3.71 8.77
CA ILE A 283 8.64 4.03 7.38
C ILE A 283 7.83 5.24 6.92
N GLY A 284 8.49 6.25 6.35
CA GLY A 284 7.84 7.42 5.75
C GLY A 284 7.83 7.29 4.23
N SER A 285 6.67 7.38 3.59
CA SER A 285 6.51 7.18 2.14
C SER A 285 5.86 8.40 1.49
N LEU A 286 6.63 9.17 0.72
CA LEU A 286 6.13 10.34 -0.02
C LEU A 286 5.78 9.96 -1.47
N SER A 287 4.52 10.15 -1.86
CA SER A 287 4.03 9.86 -3.22
C SER A 287 3.90 11.13 -4.07
N LEU A 288 4.39 11.09 -5.30
CA LEU A 288 4.33 12.19 -6.28
C LEU A 288 3.88 11.66 -7.66
N GLY A 289 3.36 12.53 -8.52
CA GLY A 289 2.75 12.14 -9.80
C GLY A 289 1.39 11.44 -9.66
N VAL A 290 1.18 10.42 -10.50
CA VAL A 290 -0.10 9.71 -10.64
C VAL A 290 -0.57 9.07 -9.33
N ALA A 291 -1.86 9.22 -9.02
CA ALA A 291 -2.49 8.59 -7.88
C ALA A 291 -2.55 7.06 -8.04
N ARG A 292 -2.21 6.30 -7.00
CA ARG A 292 -2.27 4.83 -7.01
C ARG A 292 -2.80 4.26 -5.70
N GLU A 293 -3.31 3.04 -5.79
CA GLU A 293 -3.80 2.28 -4.65
C GLU A 293 -2.65 1.57 -3.91
N PHE A 294 -2.44 1.97 -2.66
CA PHE A 294 -1.63 1.25 -1.70
C PHE A 294 -2.51 0.30 -0.90
N ARG A 295 -2.41 -1.00 -1.20
CA ARG A 295 -3.26 -2.01 -0.56
C ARG A 295 -2.54 -2.65 0.61
N VAL A 296 -3.20 -2.70 1.76
CA VAL A 296 -2.75 -3.38 2.97
C VAL A 296 -3.66 -4.55 3.31
N ARG A 297 -3.08 -5.61 3.86
CA ARG A 297 -3.82 -6.73 4.43
C ARG A 297 -3.16 -7.19 5.72
N LYS A 298 -3.98 -7.50 6.72
CA LYS A 298 -3.50 -8.00 8.00
C LYS A 298 -3.18 -9.48 7.91
N MET A 299 -2.12 -9.89 8.58
CA MET A 299 -1.72 -11.29 8.69
C MET A 299 -2.44 -11.97 9.86
N VAL A 300 -3.04 -13.11 9.56
CA VAL A 300 -3.86 -13.90 10.50
C VAL A 300 -3.13 -15.23 10.76
N ALA A 301 -3.23 -15.75 11.99
CA ALA A 301 -2.53 -16.98 12.36
C ALA A 301 -3.28 -18.20 11.83
N GLU A 302 -2.59 -19.32 11.63
CA GLU A 302 -3.14 -20.52 10.96
C GLU A 302 -4.29 -21.22 11.70
N ASP A 303 -4.49 -20.92 12.98
CA ASP A 303 -5.50 -21.54 13.85
C ASP A 303 -6.75 -20.68 14.06
N ASP A 304 -6.83 -19.50 13.45
CA ASP A 304 -8.08 -18.75 13.39
C ASP A 304 -9.01 -19.49 12.39
N GLU A 305 -10.33 -19.51 12.61
CA GLU A 305 -11.39 -20.29 11.89
C GLU A 305 -11.48 -20.11 10.35
N TYR A 306 -10.46 -19.54 9.70
CA TYR A 306 -10.48 -18.96 8.37
C TYR A 306 -9.62 -19.71 7.34
N ARG A 307 -9.49 -21.04 7.45
CA ARG A 307 -8.95 -21.89 6.38
C ARG A 307 -9.99 -22.05 5.27
N LYS A 308 -9.60 -21.83 4.01
CA LYS A 308 -10.43 -22.21 2.85
C LYS A 308 -10.48 -23.74 2.73
N SER A 309 -11.49 -24.26 2.03
CA SER A 309 -11.62 -25.69 1.70
C SER A 309 -10.45 -26.24 0.85
N ASP A 310 -9.71 -25.37 0.16
CA ASP A 310 -8.50 -25.70 -0.63
C ASP A 310 -7.20 -25.69 0.19
N GLY A 311 -7.27 -25.49 1.52
CA GLY A 311 -6.10 -25.45 2.40
C GLY A 311 -5.34 -24.12 2.40
N SER A 312 -5.74 -23.12 1.59
CA SER A 312 -5.16 -21.77 1.68
C SER A 312 -5.76 -21.00 2.87
N LEU A 313 -4.92 -20.27 3.62
CA LEU A 313 -5.42 -19.27 4.55
C LEU A 313 -6.12 -18.18 3.73
N ALA A 314 -7.42 -17.98 3.98
CA ALA A 314 -8.14 -16.90 3.33
C ALA A 314 -7.52 -15.55 3.73
N ASP A 315 -7.65 -14.54 2.86
CA ASP A 315 -7.62 -13.13 3.24
C ASP A 315 -8.82 -12.86 4.17
N ALA A 316 -8.79 -13.47 5.36
CA ALA A 316 -9.91 -13.59 6.29
C ALA A 316 -10.43 -12.23 6.75
N GLN A 317 -9.54 -11.23 6.75
CA GLN A 317 -9.80 -9.84 7.08
C GLN A 317 -9.79 -8.95 5.82
N GLY A 318 -10.08 -9.50 4.64
CA GLY A 318 -10.11 -8.74 3.38
C GLY A 318 -8.83 -7.96 3.08
N GLN A 319 -8.95 -7.00 2.16
CA GLN A 319 -7.87 -6.06 1.83
C GLN A 319 -8.40 -4.64 1.94
N ILE A 320 -7.55 -3.74 2.40
CA ILE A 320 -7.85 -2.31 2.52
C ILE A 320 -7.02 -1.58 1.46
N SER A 321 -7.66 -0.76 0.64
CA SER A 321 -7.01 0.07 -0.39
C SER A 321 -6.97 1.52 0.07
N ILE A 322 -5.76 2.04 0.28
CA ILE A 322 -5.50 3.44 0.61
C ILE A 322 -5.14 4.15 -0.70
N HIS A 323 -5.90 5.18 -1.06
CA HIS A 323 -5.56 5.99 -2.23
C HIS A 323 -4.46 6.98 -1.89
N LEU A 324 -3.36 6.92 -2.63
CA LEU A 324 -2.23 7.82 -2.48
C LEU A 324 -2.21 8.82 -3.64
N PRO A 325 -2.84 10.00 -3.50
CA PRO A 325 -2.77 11.06 -4.51
C PRO A 325 -1.37 11.70 -4.54
N HIS A 326 -1.17 12.59 -5.53
CA HIS A 326 0.01 13.44 -5.57
C HIS A 326 0.24 14.16 -4.24
N ASN A 327 1.50 14.25 -3.83
CA ASN A 327 1.94 14.99 -2.65
C ASN A 327 1.30 14.49 -1.35
N SER A 328 1.23 13.16 -1.20
CA SER A 328 0.77 12.50 0.03
C SER A 328 1.95 11.84 0.76
N LEU A 329 2.10 12.15 2.05
CA LEU A 329 3.03 11.46 2.95
C LEU A 329 2.24 10.41 3.74
N LEU A 330 2.54 9.14 3.49
CA LEU A 330 2.03 8.00 4.26
C LEU A 330 3.08 7.59 5.30
N VAL A 331 2.70 7.52 6.57
CA VAL A 331 3.54 6.98 7.65
C VAL A 331 3.06 5.59 7.99
N MET A 332 3.91 4.59 7.78
CA MET A 332 3.69 3.21 8.24
C MET A 332 4.24 3.07 9.66
N HIS A 333 3.35 2.91 10.64
CA HIS A 333 3.71 2.84 12.07
C HIS A 333 4.28 1.48 12.48
N ALA A 334 4.75 1.42 13.72
CA ALA A 334 5.58 0.35 14.28
C ALA A 334 5.02 -1.07 14.08
N GLU A 335 3.70 -1.25 14.01
CA GLU A 335 3.09 -2.57 13.81
C GLU A 335 2.94 -3.01 12.35
N MET A 336 3.25 -2.14 11.39
CA MET A 336 2.99 -2.38 9.98
C MET A 336 3.74 -3.61 9.44
N GLN A 337 5.05 -3.72 9.70
CA GLN A 337 5.87 -4.75 9.06
C GLN A 337 5.69 -6.14 9.69
N GLU A 338 5.33 -6.17 10.98
CA GLU A 338 5.09 -7.40 11.72
C GLU A 338 3.67 -7.95 11.54
N GLU A 339 2.67 -7.09 11.38
CA GLU A 339 1.27 -7.52 11.42
C GLU A 339 0.57 -7.37 10.08
N TRP A 340 1.13 -6.60 9.15
CA TRP A 340 0.53 -6.33 7.85
C TRP A 340 1.49 -6.59 6.69
N LYS A 341 0.90 -6.79 5.51
CA LYS A 341 1.59 -6.74 4.22
C LYS A 341 0.98 -5.64 3.39
N HIS A 342 1.81 -5.02 2.57
CA HIS A 342 1.39 -3.96 1.66
C HIS A 342 1.83 -4.21 0.22
N SER A 343 1.15 -3.54 -0.72
CA SER A 343 1.38 -3.64 -2.16
C SER A 343 0.96 -2.34 -2.85
N ILE A 344 1.48 -2.10 -4.06
CA ILE A 344 0.90 -1.12 -4.99
C ILE A 344 0.19 -1.94 -6.06
N ALA A 345 -1.13 -1.79 -6.18
CA ALA A 345 -1.92 -2.57 -7.12
C ALA A 345 -1.77 -2.05 -8.56
N ALA A 346 -1.80 -2.95 -9.55
CA ALA A 346 -2.01 -2.53 -10.94
C ALA A 346 -3.40 -1.90 -11.08
N ALA A 347 -3.49 -0.89 -11.93
CA ALA A 347 -4.74 -0.24 -12.29
C ALA A 347 -5.16 -0.64 -13.71
N GLN A 348 -6.46 -0.54 -14.01
CA GLN A 348 -6.93 -0.67 -15.40
C GLN A 348 -6.69 0.62 -16.17
N ALA A 349 -6.99 1.75 -15.54
CA ALA A 349 -6.77 3.09 -16.04
C ALA A 349 -6.07 3.94 -14.96
N ILE A 350 -5.41 5.00 -15.41
CA ILE A 350 -4.82 6.02 -14.54
C ILE A 350 -5.13 7.39 -15.14
N ASP A 351 -5.34 8.36 -14.27
CA ASP A 351 -5.46 9.76 -14.69
C ASP A 351 -4.06 10.39 -14.78
N PRO A 352 -3.67 10.94 -15.95
CA PRO A 352 -2.36 11.54 -16.10
C PRO A 352 -2.18 12.76 -15.20
N HIS A 353 -1.03 12.85 -14.54
CA HIS A 353 -0.60 14.02 -13.79
C HIS A 353 -0.10 15.13 -14.75
N PRO A 354 -0.37 16.43 -14.49
CA PRO A 354 0.04 17.53 -15.37
C PRO A 354 1.54 17.52 -15.73
N ILE A 355 2.39 17.27 -14.72
CA ILE A 355 3.85 17.21 -14.84
C ILE A 355 4.30 15.77 -15.20
N ALA A 356 4.12 14.82 -14.28
CA ALA A 356 4.61 13.44 -14.42
C ALA A 356 3.94 12.58 -15.51
N LYS A 357 2.88 13.07 -16.16
CA LYS A 357 2.07 12.32 -17.13
C LYS A 357 1.60 11.01 -16.49
N ASN A 358 2.05 9.87 -16.98
CA ASN A 358 1.59 8.54 -16.54
C ASN A 358 2.42 7.95 -15.38
N LYS A 359 3.41 8.69 -14.87
CA LYS A 359 4.35 8.19 -13.87
C LYS A 359 3.89 8.50 -12.45
N ARG A 360 4.04 7.52 -11.57
CA ARG A 360 4.06 7.73 -10.12
C ARG A 360 5.48 7.53 -9.62
N LEU A 361 5.99 8.50 -8.88
CA LEU A 361 7.24 8.42 -8.15
C LEU A 361 6.95 8.30 -6.66
N ASN A 362 7.70 7.47 -5.95
CA ASN A 362 7.54 7.28 -4.52
C ASN A 362 8.89 7.22 -3.83
N ILE A 363 9.10 8.08 -2.85
CA ILE A 363 10.27 8.06 -1.99
C ILE A 363 9.90 7.33 -0.69
N THR A 364 10.45 6.14 -0.48
CA THR A 364 10.31 5.37 0.76
C THR A 364 11.52 5.64 1.65
N TYR A 365 11.37 6.57 2.58
CA TYR A 365 12.38 6.89 3.58
C TYR A 365 12.40 5.86 4.71
N ARG A 366 13.61 5.47 5.11
CA ARG A 366 13.89 4.42 6.08
C ARG A 366 14.95 4.88 7.08
N CYS A 367 14.89 4.35 8.30
CA CYS A 367 15.86 4.61 9.36
C CYS A 367 16.63 3.33 9.67
N TYR A 368 17.82 3.20 9.09
CA TYR A 368 18.69 2.07 9.35
C TYR A 368 19.44 2.28 10.65
N LYS A 369 19.44 1.27 11.51
CA LYS A 369 20.07 1.38 12.81
C LYS A 369 21.56 1.02 12.73
N GLU A 370 22.40 1.84 13.34
CA GLU A 370 23.86 1.61 13.40
C GLU A 370 24.23 0.32 14.16
N ASN A 371 23.45 -0.02 15.18
CA ASN A 371 23.59 -1.28 15.91
C ASN A 371 23.11 -2.51 15.11
N LEU A 372 22.50 -2.33 13.93
CA LEU A 372 22.13 -3.40 13.00
C LEU A 372 22.96 -3.35 11.72
N HIS A 373 24.09 -2.66 11.77
CA HIS A 373 25.07 -2.64 10.69
C HIS A 373 25.46 -4.07 10.24
N PRO A 374 25.69 -4.32 8.94
CA PRO A 374 26.03 -5.65 8.41
C PRO A 374 27.15 -6.40 9.15
N LYS A 375 28.09 -5.66 9.77
CA LYS A 375 29.16 -6.23 10.62
C LYS A 375 28.65 -7.04 11.82
N PHE A 376 27.43 -6.78 12.28
CA PHE A 376 26.76 -7.51 13.36
C PHE A 376 25.80 -8.58 12.87
N THR A 377 25.47 -8.58 11.58
CA THR A 377 24.51 -9.54 11.01
C THR A 377 25.10 -10.95 11.02
N PRO A 378 24.44 -11.93 11.67
CA PRO A 378 24.92 -13.30 11.67
C PRO A 378 25.06 -13.84 10.25
N LYS A 379 26.12 -14.63 10.01
CA LYS A 379 26.30 -15.35 8.75
C LYS A 379 25.74 -16.76 8.86
N CYS A 380 25.06 -17.21 7.81
CA CYS A 380 24.54 -18.57 7.72
C CYS A 380 25.63 -19.57 7.29
N LYS A 381 25.27 -20.85 7.17
CA LYS A 381 26.21 -21.91 6.74
C LYS A 381 26.71 -21.74 5.29
N CYS A 382 26.00 -20.96 4.46
CA CYS A 382 26.46 -20.61 3.11
C CYS A 382 27.51 -19.48 3.10
N GLY A 383 27.87 -18.91 4.26
CA GLY A 383 28.80 -17.79 4.36
C GLY A 383 28.19 -16.42 4.05
N VAL A 384 26.91 -16.36 3.69
CA VAL A 384 26.18 -15.10 3.43
C VAL A 384 25.50 -14.57 4.70
N PRO A 385 25.38 -13.23 4.86
CA PRO A 385 24.54 -12.60 5.88
C PRO A 385 23.11 -13.14 5.88
N THR A 386 22.57 -13.31 7.08
CA THR A 386 21.19 -13.73 7.31
C THR A 386 20.21 -12.57 7.15
N VAL A 387 18.93 -12.90 6.95
CA VAL A 387 17.83 -11.93 6.95
C VAL A 387 17.10 -11.98 8.30
N LEU A 388 16.76 -10.81 8.84
CA LEU A 388 15.90 -10.71 10.02
C LEU A 388 14.43 -10.82 9.60
N ARG A 389 13.67 -11.70 10.23
CA ARG A 389 12.21 -11.82 10.03
C ARG A 389 11.46 -11.86 11.35
N CYS A 390 10.25 -11.34 11.33
CA CYS A 390 9.27 -11.56 12.39
C CYS A 390 8.43 -12.80 12.07
N VAL A 391 8.12 -13.61 13.08
CA VAL A 391 7.19 -14.75 12.94
C VAL A 391 5.77 -14.22 12.92
N GLN A 392 5.09 -14.38 11.78
CA GLN A 392 3.78 -13.75 11.54
C GLN A 392 2.59 -14.72 11.70
N ARG A 393 2.79 -16.02 11.44
CA ARG A 393 1.69 -17.00 11.26
C ARG A 393 1.53 -18.03 12.38
N ARG A 394 2.58 -18.31 13.16
CA ARG A 394 2.58 -19.35 14.19
C ARG A 394 2.22 -18.76 15.56
N LYS A 395 1.03 -19.09 16.09
CA LYS A 395 0.46 -18.48 17.31
C LYS A 395 1.43 -18.44 18.50
N GLY A 396 2.04 -19.58 18.86
CA GLY A 396 2.92 -19.66 20.04
C GLY A 396 4.26 -18.90 19.93
N THR A 397 4.65 -18.48 18.73
CA THR A 397 5.90 -17.74 18.50
C THR A 397 5.66 -16.43 17.75
N ARG A 398 4.41 -16.02 17.58
CA ARG A 398 4.04 -14.82 16.81
C ARG A 398 4.66 -13.59 17.46
N GLY A 399 5.22 -12.70 16.64
CA GLY A 399 5.92 -11.51 17.12
C GLY A 399 7.37 -11.74 17.59
N ARG A 400 7.85 -13.00 17.60
CA ARG A 400 9.28 -13.27 17.82
C ARG A 400 10.07 -13.04 16.54
N TYR A 401 11.32 -12.62 16.70
CA TYR A 401 12.24 -12.34 15.58
C TYR A 401 13.26 -13.45 15.41
N MET A 402 13.65 -13.73 14.18
CA MET A 402 14.59 -14.79 13.84
C MET A 402 15.52 -14.37 12.70
N TRP A 403 16.77 -14.78 12.79
CA TRP A 403 17.76 -14.76 11.73
C TRP A 403 17.65 -16.06 10.93
N MET A 404 17.55 -15.95 9.61
CA MET A 404 17.47 -17.11 8.73
C MET A 404 18.29 -16.93 7.46
N CYS A 405 18.66 -18.06 6.85
CA CYS A 405 19.28 -18.02 5.52
C CYS A 405 18.32 -17.41 4.50
N HIS A 406 18.90 -16.71 3.52
CA HIS A 406 18.16 -16.09 2.41
C HIS A 406 18.89 -16.25 1.06
N ALA A 407 19.85 -17.19 0.99
CA ALA A 407 20.65 -17.40 -0.22
C ALA A 407 19.80 -17.95 -1.39
N ASP A 408 18.72 -18.68 -1.08
CA ASP A 408 17.77 -19.23 -2.04
C ASP A 408 16.99 -18.18 -2.85
N TYR A 409 16.98 -16.93 -2.41
CA TYR A 409 16.41 -15.81 -3.16
C TYR A 409 17.34 -15.26 -4.25
N VAL A 410 18.63 -15.64 -4.21
CA VAL A 410 19.62 -15.28 -5.23
C VAL A 410 19.57 -16.30 -6.36
N PRO A 411 19.33 -15.88 -7.62
CA PRO A 411 19.43 -16.76 -8.77
C PRO A 411 20.77 -17.51 -8.81
N GLY A 412 20.70 -18.84 -8.93
CA GLY A 412 21.89 -19.70 -8.99
C GLY A 412 22.48 -20.12 -7.64
N GLN A 413 21.87 -19.75 -6.51
CA GLN A 413 22.30 -20.22 -5.19
C GLN A 413 21.24 -21.10 -4.50
N GLU A 414 21.72 -22.04 -3.69
CA GLU A 414 20.91 -22.86 -2.80
C GLU A 414 21.00 -22.34 -1.36
N GLY A 415 19.87 -22.36 -0.65
CA GLY A 415 19.78 -21.96 0.75
C GLY A 415 20.16 -23.11 1.71
N CYS A 416 20.66 -22.75 2.90
CA CYS A 416 20.81 -23.71 3.99
C CYS A 416 19.68 -23.55 5.03
N SER A 417 19.53 -24.53 5.91
CA SER A 417 18.55 -24.52 7.00
C SER A 417 18.97 -23.69 8.22
N PHE A 418 19.85 -22.70 8.07
CA PHE A 418 20.29 -21.87 9.20
C PHE A 418 19.11 -21.11 9.81
N PHE A 419 19.03 -21.19 11.13
CA PHE A 419 18.01 -20.54 11.94
C PHE A 419 18.60 -20.15 13.30
N GLN A 420 18.32 -18.94 13.75
CA GLN A 420 18.66 -18.49 15.09
C GLN A 420 17.59 -17.50 15.58
N TRP A 421 17.15 -17.64 16.83
CA TRP A 421 16.29 -16.61 17.43
C TRP A 421 17.06 -15.30 17.59
N ALA A 422 16.45 -14.19 17.16
CA ALA A 422 16.97 -12.87 17.41
C ALA A 422 16.45 -12.38 18.77
N GLU A 423 17.35 -11.77 19.54
CA GLU A 423 17.04 -11.20 20.84
C GLU A 423 17.07 -9.68 20.73
N PHE A 424 16.07 -9.04 21.32
CA PHE A 424 15.93 -7.60 21.42
C PHE A 424 15.38 -7.27 22.81
N ASP A 425 15.79 -6.14 23.37
CA ASP A 425 15.22 -5.61 24.62
C ASP A 425 13.89 -4.88 24.36
N GLU A 426 13.32 -4.21 25.38
CA GLU A 426 12.05 -3.49 25.25
C GLU A 426 12.08 -2.33 24.23
N ASP A 427 13.26 -1.81 23.89
CA ASP A 427 13.49 -0.70 22.95
C ASP A 427 13.85 -1.20 21.54
N GLY A 428 13.89 -2.52 21.35
CA GLY A 428 14.22 -3.12 20.05
C GLY A 428 15.71 -3.07 19.77
N GLU A 429 16.54 -2.98 20.80
CA GLU A 429 17.99 -2.95 20.72
C GLU A 429 18.56 -4.37 20.90
N PRO A 430 19.50 -4.79 20.05
CA PRO A 430 20.14 -6.10 20.19
C PRO A 430 21.14 -6.10 21.36
N PRO A 431 21.54 -7.29 21.88
CA PRO A 431 22.45 -7.41 23.03
C PRO A 431 23.79 -6.67 22.90
N TRP A 432 24.26 -6.42 21.68
CA TRP A 432 25.51 -5.71 21.42
C TRP A 432 25.38 -4.19 21.32
N ALA A 433 24.16 -3.62 21.37
CA ALA A 433 23.92 -2.18 21.23
C ALA A 433 24.70 -1.35 22.26
N GLN A 434 24.80 -1.81 23.50
CA GLN A 434 25.55 -1.11 24.56
C GLN A 434 27.04 -0.93 24.22
N LYS A 435 27.65 -1.95 23.59
CA LYS A 435 29.06 -1.86 23.15
C LYS A 435 29.25 -0.82 22.06
N THR A 436 28.31 -0.76 21.10
CA THR A 436 28.36 0.22 20.00
C THR A 436 28.13 1.66 20.45
N LYS A 437 27.34 1.88 21.51
CA LYS A 437 27.14 3.21 22.08
C LYS A 437 28.45 3.73 22.69
N GLY A 438 29.16 2.91 23.46
CA GLY A 438 30.46 3.28 24.05
C GLY A 438 31.59 3.47 23.04
N GLU A 439 31.53 2.83 21.86
CA GLU A 439 32.48 3.10 20.76
C GLU A 439 32.20 4.43 20.07
N ARG A 440 30.92 4.79 19.86
CA ARG A 440 30.51 6.06 19.26
C ARG A 440 30.87 7.26 20.12
N ASP A 441 30.60 7.19 21.42
CA ASP A 441 30.93 8.29 22.34
C ASP A 441 32.45 8.58 22.34
N LYS A 442 33.28 7.53 22.19
CA LYS A 442 34.74 7.65 22.08
C LYS A 442 35.25 8.12 20.71
N GLU A 443 34.48 7.94 19.65
CA GLU A 443 34.82 8.43 18.30
C GLU A 443 34.34 9.88 18.10
N GLY A 444 33.18 10.24 18.67
CA GLY A 444 32.67 11.61 18.71
C GLY A 444 33.61 12.55 19.48
N MET A 445 34.07 12.15 20.67
CA MET A 445 35.07 12.92 21.43
C MET A 445 36.39 13.12 20.65
N ARG A 446 36.81 12.14 19.84
CA ARG A 446 38.03 12.24 19.02
C ARG A 446 37.88 13.13 17.79
N LYS A 447 36.66 13.40 17.31
CA LYS A 447 36.39 14.30 16.18
C LYS A 447 36.18 15.75 16.60
N GLU A 448 35.84 16.01 17.87
CA GLU A 448 35.74 17.36 18.43
C GLU A 448 37.10 17.91 18.91
N GLU A 449 38.12 17.07 19.04
CA GLU A 449 39.49 17.43 19.45
C GLU A 449 40.45 17.74 18.26
N VAL A 450 39.97 17.72 17.01
CA VAL A 450 40.78 17.94 15.79
C VAL A 450 40.37 19.20 15.04
#